data_AF-A0AAE5SYH4-F1
#
_entry.id   AF-A0AAE5SYH4-F1
#
_cell.length_a   1.000
_cell.length_b   1.000
_cell.length_c   1.000
_cell.angle_alpha   90.00
_cell.angle_beta   90.00
_cell.angle_gamma   90.00
#
_symmetry.space_group_name_H-M   'P 1'
#
loop_
_entity.id
_entity.type
_entity.pdbx_description
1 polymer ?
#
loop_
_entity_poly.entity_id
_entity_poly.type
_entity_poly.pdbx_seq_one_letter_code
_entity_poly.pdbx_strand_id
1 'polypeptide(L)'
;FKHKVEFIQQRDFREKETLYNFYFYSSGDTNLDKAILKDLIQYSETRNYTARFNRCNPLAGDPENAYDIDFTPKNAGKLYATKFLMRKYSIPRKSIVGFGDSGNDEEFLQYLDHAFIMSNSKDEEMKSKFKNTKYPYYKGIFTHVREFIGDKND
;
A
#
# COMPACT_ATOMS: atom_id res chain seq x y z
N PHE A 1 1.37 8.51 23.23
CA PHE A 1 0.00 8.47 22.68
C PHE A 1 -0.95 9.04 23.72
N LYS A 2 -1.83 9.99 23.35
CA LYS A 2 -2.61 10.81 24.31
C LYS A 2 -4.01 10.27 24.61
N HIS A 3 -4.50 9.33 23.80
CA HIS A 3 -5.83 8.74 23.94
C HIS A 3 -5.78 7.52 24.85
N LYS A 4 -6.79 7.38 25.71
CA LYS A 4 -6.99 6.20 26.55
C LYS A 4 -7.93 5.23 25.83
N VAL A 5 -7.38 4.47 24.88
CA VAL A 5 -8.10 3.44 24.12
C VAL A 5 -7.33 2.14 24.15
N GLU A 6 -8.05 1.05 23.90
CA GLU A 6 -7.48 -0.29 23.82
C GLU A 6 -7.36 -0.72 22.35
N PHE A 7 -6.26 -1.39 22.04
CA PHE A 7 -6.03 -2.04 20.75
C PHE A 7 -5.87 -3.54 21.01
N ILE A 8 -6.79 -4.34 20.49
CA ILE A 8 -6.87 -5.78 20.76
C ILE A 8 -6.10 -6.51 19.67
N GLN A 9 -5.15 -7.37 20.03
CA GLN A 9 -4.41 -8.17 19.07
C GLN A 9 -5.36 -9.08 18.29
N GLN A 10 -5.20 -9.16 16.97
CA GLN A 10 -6.04 -10.07 16.16
C GLN A 10 -5.60 -11.52 16.28
N ARG A 11 -4.33 -11.74 16.65
CA ARG A 11 -3.71 -13.05 16.84
C ARG A 11 -2.43 -12.93 17.67
N ASP A 12 -1.93 -14.07 18.11
CA ASP A 12 -0.60 -14.15 18.68
C ASP A 12 0.47 -13.83 17.62
N PHE A 13 1.42 -12.99 18.01
CA PHE A 13 2.54 -12.62 17.16
C PHE A 13 3.68 -13.62 17.28
N ARG A 14 4.36 -13.87 16.16
CA ARG A 14 5.53 -14.75 16.11
C ARG A 14 6.79 -14.00 16.52
N GLU A 15 7.81 -14.75 16.92
CA GLU A 15 9.13 -14.18 17.15
C GLU A 15 9.66 -13.55 15.84
N LYS A 16 10.16 -12.31 15.92
CA LYS A 16 10.69 -11.51 14.80
C LYS A 16 9.66 -11.17 13.71
N GLU A 17 8.41 -11.02 14.08
CA GLU A 17 7.38 -10.54 13.18
C GLU A 17 7.56 -9.06 12.81
N THR A 18 7.17 -8.71 11.57
CA THR A 18 7.25 -7.35 11.02
C THR A 18 5.88 -6.78 10.65
N LEU A 19 4.81 -7.51 10.91
CA LEU A 19 3.43 -7.06 10.73
C LEU A 19 2.67 -7.32 12.03
N TYR A 20 2.30 -6.25 12.71
CA TYR A 20 1.50 -6.33 13.94
C TYR A 20 0.11 -5.78 13.64
N ASN A 21 -0.91 -6.59 13.86
CA ASN A 21 -2.28 -6.26 13.54
C ASN A 21 -3.16 -6.24 14.79
N PHE A 22 -4.02 -5.22 14.86
CA PHE A 22 -4.88 -4.97 16.00
C PHE A 22 -6.28 -4.57 15.54
N TYR A 23 -7.27 -4.80 16.38
CA TYR A 23 -8.57 -4.20 16.27
C TYR A 23 -8.69 -3.00 17.21
N PHE A 24 -9.28 -1.93 16.70
CA PHE A 24 -9.80 -0.82 17.49
C PHE A 24 -11.31 -0.80 17.38
N TYR A 25 -12.00 -1.11 18.48
CA TYR A 25 -13.46 -1.05 18.51
C TYR A 25 -13.92 0.40 18.57
N SER A 26 -14.84 0.74 17.68
CA SER A 26 -15.39 2.08 17.52
C SER A 26 -16.04 2.57 18.80
N SER A 27 -15.82 3.83 19.14
CA SER A 27 -16.51 4.49 20.26
C SER A 27 -17.98 4.80 19.97
N GLY A 28 -18.45 4.54 18.74
CA GLY A 28 -19.74 5.00 18.23
C GLY A 28 -19.69 6.40 17.61
N ASP A 29 -18.64 7.19 17.88
CA ASP A 29 -18.37 8.47 17.22
C ASP A 29 -17.27 8.31 16.16
N THR A 30 -17.69 8.27 14.90
CA THR A 30 -16.78 8.10 13.76
C THR A 30 -15.76 9.24 13.62
N ASN A 31 -16.10 10.47 14.02
CA ASN A 31 -15.18 11.60 13.91
C ASN A 31 -14.09 11.51 14.98
N LEU A 32 -14.48 11.17 16.21
CA LEU A 32 -13.54 10.90 17.29
C LEU A 32 -12.62 9.73 16.94
N ASP A 33 -13.17 8.62 16.46
CA ASP A 33 -12.40 7.43 16.07
C ASP A 33 -11.35 7.78 15.00
N LYS A 34 -11.75 8.52 13.96
CA LYS A 34 -10.82 9.00 12.92
C LYS A 34 -9.74 9.92 13.47
N ALA A 35 -10.06 10.78 14.43
CA ALA A 35 -9.06 11.65 15.08
C ALA A 35 -8.05 10.83 15.88
N ILE A 36 -8.51 9.83 16.64
CA ILE A 36 -7.66 8.89 17.39
C ILE A 36 -6.73 8.13 16.46
N LEU A 37 -7.26 7.57 15.38
CA LEU A 37 -6.49 6.81 14.38
C LEU A 37 -5.48 7.70 13.64
N LYS A 38 -5.81 8.95 13.34
CA LYS A 38 -4.86 9.92 12.77
C LYS A 38 -3.72 10.25 13.73
N ASP A 39 -4.03 10.48 15.01
CA ASP A 39 -3.01 10.70 16.03
C ASP A 39 -2.13 9.45 16.24
N LEU A 40 -2.68 8.25 16.08
CA LEU A 40 -1.95 6.99 16.12
C LEU A 40 -0.96 6.86 14.96
N ILE A 41 -1.37 7.24 13.73
CA ILE A 41 -0.48 7.27 12.57
C ILE A 41 0.71 8.19 12.84
N GLN A 42 0.45 9.45 13.24
CA GLN A 42 1.51 10.41 13.55
C GLN A 42 2.43 9.91 14.67
N TYR A 43 1.87 9.32 15.73
CA TYR A 43 2.66 8.75 16.81
C TYR A 43 3.55 7.59 16.32
N SER A 44 3.05 6.73 15.43
CA SER A 44 3.79 5.59 14.88
C SER A 44 5.00 6.03 14.07
N GLU A 45 4.86 7.11 13.30
CA GLU A 45 5.95 7.69 12.52
C GLU A 45 7.13 8.13 13.40
N THR A 46 6.85 8.67 14.60
CA THR A 46 7.90 9.02 15.60
C THR A 46 8.65 7.81 16.16
N ARG A 47 8.14 6.60 15.94
CA ARG A 47 8.69 5.33 16.42
C ARG A 47 9.29 4.46 15.31
N ASN A 48 9.45 4.99 14.10
CA ASN A 48 9.90 4.26 12.91
C ASN A 48 8.97 3.12 12.47
N TYR A 49 7.67 3.26 12.71
CA TYR A 49 6.63 2.40 12.17
C TYR A 49 5.69 3.18 11.26
N THR A 50 5.11 2.48 10.29
CA THR A 50 3.97 2.95 9.50
C THR A 50 2.73 2.25 10.05
N ALA A 51 1.71 3.02 10.42
CA ALA A 51 0.40 2.51 10.78
C ALA A 51 -0.61 2.78 9.66
N ARG A 52 -1.47 1.81 9.36
CA ARG A 52 -2.58 1.95 8.42
C ARG A 52 -3.84 1.41 9.08
N PHE A 53 -5.00 1.94 8.73
CA PHE A 53 -6.26 1.42 9.23
C PHE A 53 -7.32 1.32 8.15
N ASN A 54 -8.20 0.33 8.29
CA ASN A 54 -9.38 0.12 7.44
C ASN A 54 -10.60 -0.15 8.31
N ARG A 55 -11.80 0.10 7.79
CA ARG A 55 -13.02 -0.34 8.47
C ARG A 55 -13.15 -1.85 8.33
N CYS A 56 -13.39 -2.55 9.43
CA CYS A 56 -13.63 -3.99 9.41
C CYS A 56 -14.83 -4.35 8.55
N ASN A 57 -14.76 -5.50 7.87
CA ASN A 57 -15.84 -6.04 7.07
C ASN A 57 -16.39 -7.33 7.70
N PRO A 58 -17.54 -7.30 8.39
CA PRO A 58 -18.12 -8.47 9.03
C PRO A 58 -18.40 -9.64 8.07
N LEU A 59 -18.64 -9.36 6.80
CA LEU A 59 -18.84 -10.40 5.78
C LEU A 59 -17.55 -11.20 5.48
N ALA A 60 -16.38 -10.65 5.82
CA ALA A 60 -15.09 -11.32 5.72
C ALA A 60 -14.68 -12.02 7.04
N GLY A 61 -15.54 -11.99 8.07
CA GLY A 61 -15.26 -12.54 9.39
C GLY A 61 -14.60 -11.56 10.37
N ASP A 62 -14.44 -10.29 10.00
CA ASP A 62 -13.94 -9.26 10.91
C ASP A 62 -14.97 -8.89 11.98
N PRO A 63 -14.55 -8.38 13.15
CA PRO A 63 -15.48 -7.90 14.16
C PRO A 63 -16.35 -6.73 13.66
N GLU A 64 -17.62 -6.74 14.10
CA GLU A 64 -18.51 -5.61 13.89
C GLU A 64 -18.01 -4.35 14.60
N ASN A 65 -18.29 -3.19 14.00
CA ASN A 65 -17.98 -1.88 14.56
C ASN A 65 -16.51 -1.68 14.99
N ALA A 66 -15.57 -2.29 14.28
CA ALA A 66 -14.15 -2.13 14.54
C ALA A 66 -13.39 -1.54 13.34
N TYR A 67 -12.17 -1.12 13.61
CA TYR A 67 -11.16 -0.80 12.63
C TYR A 67 -10.03 -1.83 12.73
N ASP A 68 -9.60 -2.33 11.57
CA ASP A 68 -8.37 -3.07 11.43
C ASP A 68 -7.20 -2.08 11.39
N ILE A 69 -6.14 -2.36 12.12
CA ILE A 69 -4.94 -1.52 12.20
C ILE A 69 -3.70 -2.38 11.99
N ASP A 70 -2.96 -2.05 10.94
CA ASP A 70 -1.69 -2.68 10.60
C ASP A 70 -0.51 -1.77 10.96
N PHE A 71 0.44 -2.31 11.72
CA PHE A 71 1.75 -1.70 11.93
C PHE A 71 2.82 -2.47 11.18
N THR A 72 3.60 -1.76 10.38
CA THR A 72 4.77 -2.29 9.68
C THR A 72 5.98 -1.40 9.93
N PRO A 73 7.22 -1.89 9.80
CA PRO A 73 8.40 -1.04 9.80
C PRO A 73 8.25 0.10 8.79
N LYS A 74 8.74 1.29 9.12
CA LYS A 74 8.66 2.48 8.25
C LYS A 74 9.11 2.23 6.80
N ASN A 75 10.07 1.33 6.63
CA ASN A 75 10.67 0.97 5.34
C ASN A 75 10.13 -0.36 4.78
N ALA A 76 8.88 -0.72 5.08
CA ALA A 76 8.19 -1.87 4.51
C ALA A 76 7.32 -1.49 3.30
N GLY A 77 7.00 -2.46 2.44
CA GLY A 77 6.10 -2.27 1.30
C GLY A 77 6.79 -2.21 -0.08
N LYS A 78 5.98 -2.09 -1.14
CA LYS A 78 6.38 -2.22 -2.55
C LYS A 78 7.53 -1.27 -2.93
N LEU A 79 7.46 -0.02 -2.48
CA LEU A 79 8.51 0.99 -2.71
C LEU A 79 9.88 0.54 -2.16
N TYR A 80 9.92 0.08 -0.90
CA TYR A 80 11.18 -0.26 -0.25
C TYR A 80 11.73 -1.61 -0.72
N ALA A 81 10.87 -2.58 -1.02
CA ALA A 81 11.26 -3.81 -1.70
C ALA A 81 11.92 -3.50 -3.06
N THR A 82 11.32 -2.60 -3.84
CA THR A 82 11.86 -2.14 -5.12
C THR A 82 13.22 -1.46 -4.94
N LYS A 83 13.32 -0.48 -4.02
CA LYS A 83 14.59 0.20 -3.71
C LYS A 83 15.67 -0.78 -3.24
N PHE A 84 15.32 -1.80 -2.47
CA PHE A 84 16.25 -2.84 -2.04
C PHE A 84 16.78 -3.65 -3.23
N LEU A 85 15.90 -4.14 -4.10
CA LEU A 85 16.29 -4.90 -5.29
C LEU A 85 17.14 -4.07 -6.25
N MET A 86 16.76 -2.82 -6.50
CA MET A 86 17.53 -1.87 -7.32
C MET A 86 18.95 -1.68 -6.78
N ARG A 87 19.10 -1.43 -5.46
CA ARG A 87 20.43 -1.30 -4.84
C ARG A 87 21.22 -2.60 -4.91
N LYS A 88 20.59 -3.73 -4.59
CA LYS A 88 21.25 -5.05 -4.54
C LYS A 88 21.84 -5.44 -5.90
N TYR A 89 21.15 -5.12 -6.98
CA TYR A 89 21.57 -5.48 -8.35
C TYR A 89 22.13 -4.30 -9.15
N SER A 90 22.33 -3.14 -8.52
CA SER A 90 22.79 -1.90 -9.18
C SER A 90 21.96 -1.52 -10.41
N ILE A 91 20.64 -1.72 -10.35
CA ILE A 91 19.72 -1.43 -11.46
C ILE A 91 19.26 0.03 -11.34
N PRO A 92 19.51 0.89 -12.35
CA PRO A 92 19.06 2.28 -12.30
C PRO A 92 17.54 2.39 -12.52
N ARG A 93 16.92 3.45 -11.98
CA ARG A 93 15.46 3.69 -12.06
C ARG A 93 14.92 3.66 -13.50
N LYS A 94 15.67 4.22 -14.45
CA LYS A 94 15.36 4.18 -15.90
C LYS A 94 15.29 2.79 -16.52
N SER A 95 15.83 1.77 -15.85
CA SER A 95 15.82 0.37 -16.30
C SER A 95 14.69 -0.44 -15.66
N ILE A 96 13.76 0.23 -14.96
CA ILE A 96 12.61 -0.38 -14.31
C ILE A 96 11.33 0.12 -14.97
N VAL A 97 10.43 -0.82 -15.27
CA VAL A 97 9.04 -0.56 -15.63
C VAL A 97 8.13 -1.11 -14.53
N GLY A 98 7.17 -0.31 -14.09
CA GLY A 98 6.23 -0.64 -13.03
C GLY A 98 4.78 -0.59 -13.49
N PHE A 99 3.98 -1.49 -12.94
CA PHE A 99 2.55 -1.60 -13.17
C PHE A 99 1.83 -1.70 -11.82
N GLY A 100 0.68 -1.06 -11.70
CA GLY A 100 -0.19 -1.17 -10.54
C GLY A 100 -1.66 -1.04 -10.92
N ASP A 101 -2.56 -1.25 -9.98
CA ASP A 101 -4.00 -1.22 -10.20
C ASP A 101 -4.79 -0.44 -9.14
N SER A 102 -4.17 -0.06 -8.03
CA SER A 102 -4.84 0.61 -6.91
C SER A 102 -3.91 1.52 -6.11
N GLY A 103 -4.46 2.33 -5.21
CA GLY A 103 -3.67 3.26 -4.38
C GLY A 103 -2.51 2.64 -3.57
N ASN A 104 -2.54 1.33 -3.30
CA ASN A 104 -1.42 0.67 -2.61
C ASN A 104 -0.12 0.60 -3.45
N ASP A 105 -0.22 0.87 -4.76
CA ASP A 105 0.88 0.94 -5.70
C ASP A 105 1.44 2.36 -5.83
N GLU A 106 0.72 3.38 -5.37
CA GLU A 106 1.00 4.79 -5.66
C GLU A 106 2.44 5.19 -5.33
N GLU A 107 2.89 4.98 -4.09
CA GLU A 107 4.24 5.36 -3.67
C GLU A 107 5.34 4.65 -4.48
N PHE A 108 5.09 3.40 -4.88
CA PHE A 108 6.00 2.62 -5.71
C PHE A 108 6.04 3.17 -7.13
N LEU A 109 4.88 3.43 -7.74
CA LEU A 109 4.77 3.94 -9.10
C LEU A 109 5.32 5.37 -9.23
N GLN A 110 5.07 6.26 -8.26
CA GLN A 110 5.65 7.61 -8.22
C GLN A 110 7.18 7.59 -8.19
N TYR A 111 7.77 6.53 -7.63
CA TYR A 111 9.21 6.35 -7.55
C TYR A 111 9.84 5.76 -8.82
N LEU A 112 9.08 5.42 -9.86
CA LEU A 112 9.64 4.88 -11.12
C LEU A 112 9.61 5.90 -12.26
N ASP A 113 10.51 5.76 -13.23
CA ASP A 113 10.52 6.60 -14.44
C ASP A 113 9.49 6.11 -15.47
N HIS A 114 9.27 4.79 -15.50
CA HIS A 114 8.32 4.13 -16.39
C HIS A 114 7.25 3.44 -15.55
N ALA A 115 6.18 4.17 -15.25
CA ALA A 115 5.10 3.70 -14.38
C ALA A 115 3.75 3.77 -15.10
N PHE A 116 2.97 2.69 -14.96
CA PHE A 116 1.65 2.59 -15.56
C PHE A 116 0.61 2.10 -14.56
N ILE A 117 -0.61 2.60 -14.71
CA ILE A 117 -1.79 2.08 -14.04
C ILE A 117 -2.61 1.26 -15.03
N MET A 118 -3.11 0.10 -14.60
CA MET A 118 -3.90 -0.78 -15.45
C MET A 118 -5.17 -0.06 -15.93
N SER A 119 -5.48 -0.13 -17.23
CA SER A 119 -6.68 0.51 -17.78
C SER A 119 -7.99 -0.09 -17.26
N ASN A 120 -7.96 -1.33 -16.76
CA ASN A 120 -9.08 -1.95 -16.05
C ASN A 120 -9.10 -1.68 -14.53
N SER A 121 -8.24 -0.80 -14.02
CA SER A 121 -8.33 -0.33 -12.63
C SER A 121 -9.68 0.34 -12.41
N LYS A 122 -10.28 0.11 -11.23
CA LYS A 122 -11.48 0.81 -10.76
C LYS A 122 -11.15 2.07 -9.95
N ASP A 123 -9.86 2.31 -9.72
CA ASP A 123 -9.35 3.45 -8.95
C ASP A 123 -9.14 4.64 -9.88
N GLU A 124 -10.18 5.47 -9.99
CA GLU A 124 -10.18 6.63 -10.91
C GLU A 124 -9.16 7.70 -10.51
N GLU A 125 -8.84 7.81 -9.21
CA GLU A 125 -7.80 8.72 -8.74
C GLU A 125 -6.43 8.28 -9.29
N MET A 126 -6.10 7.00 -9.14
CA MET A 126 -4.87 6.44 -9.69
C MET A 126 -4.80 6.56 -11.22
N LYS A 127 -5.90 6.28 -11.94
CA LYS A 127 -6.01 6.46 -13.39
C LYS A 127 -5.78 7.90 -13.84
N SER A 128 -6.06 8.89 -12.99
CA SER A 128 -5.80 10.29 -13.31
C SER A 128 -4.35 10.72 -13.05
N LYS A 129 -3.66 10.07 -12.12
CA LYS A 129 -2.28 10.41 -11.69
C LYS A 129 -1.19 9.80 -12.57
N PHE A 130 -1.46 8.66 -13.20
CA PHE A 130 -0.45 7.89 -13.95
C PHE A 130 -0.83 7.69 -15.42
N LYS A 131 0.14 7.25 -16.23
CA LYS A 131 -0.15 6.80 -17.60
C LYS A 131 -0.91 5.48 -17.55
N ASN A 132 -1.99 5.37 -18.31
CA ASN A 132 -2.77 4.14 -18.35
C ASN A 132 -2.15 3.13 -19.32
N THR A 133 -2.27 1.83 -19.01
CA THR A 133 -1.91 0.78 -19.96
C THR A 133 -2.81 0.86 -21.21
N LYS A 134 -2.26 0.54 -22.39
CA LYS A 134 -3.01 0.60 -23.66
C LYS A 134 -4.19 -0.40 -23.70
N TYR A 135 -4.00 -1.54 -23.06
CA TYR A 135 -4.96 -2.63 -22.96
C TYR A 135 -5.12 -3.05 -21.49
N PRO A 136 -6.23 -3.69 -21.13
CA PRO A 136 -6.43 -4.20 -19.78
C PRO A 136 -5.59 -5.47 -19.54
N TYR A 137 -5.36 -5.79 -18.27
CA TYR A 137 -4.71 -7.03 -17.83
C TYR A 137 -3.37 -7.32 -18.55
N TYR A 138 -3.05 -8.61 -18.75
CA TYR A 138 -1.79 -9.08 -19.31
C TYR A 138 -1.43 -8.43 -20.65
N LYS A 139 -2.42 -8.11 -21.50
CA LYS A 139 -2.19 -7.49 -22.80
C LYS A 139 -1.57 -6.10 -22.65
N GLY A 140 -2.00 -5.35 -21.62
CA GLY A 140 -1.42 -4.04 -21.29
C GLY A 140 0.03 -4.13 -20.83
N ILE A 141 0.31 -5.09 -19.94
CA ILE A 141 1.67 -5.34 -19.44
C ILE A 141 2.59 -5.73 -20.61
N PHE A 142 2.18 -6.71 -21.42
CA PHE A 142 2.98 -7.20 -22.53
C PHE A 142 3.33 -6.11 -23.54
N THR A 143 2.35 -5.28 -23.93
CA THR A 143 2.59 -4.16 -24.86
C THR A 143 3.64 -3.18 -24.31
N HIS A 144 3.48 -2.73 -23.08
CA HIS A 144 4.40 -1.74 -22.48
C HIS A 144 5.78 -2.31 -22.16
N VAL A 145 5.88 -3.59 -21.82
CA VAL A 145 7.18 -4.26 -21.65
C VAL A 145 7.91 -4.34 -23.00
N ARG A 146 7.23 -4.71 -24.10
CA ARG A 146 7.86 -4.74 -25.43
C ARG A 146 8.35 -3.37 -25.88
N GLU A 147 7.52 -2.34 -25.70
CA GLU A 147 7.90 -0.96 -25.99
C GLU A 147 9.12 -0.52 -25.15
N PHE A 148 9.15 -0.90 -23.87
CA PHE A 148 10.24 -0.57 -22.96
C PHE A 148 11.58 -1.22 -23.32
N ILE A 149 11.58 -2.48 -23.75
CA ILE A 149 12.80 -3.19 -24.16
C ILE A 149 13.24 -2.85 -25.60
N GLY A 150 12.50 -2.00 -26.31
CA GLY A 150 12.81 -1.57 -27.68
C GLY A 150 12.41 -2.57 -28.76
N ASP A 151 11.55 -3.53 -28.44
CA ASP A 151 11.02 -4.51 -29.39
C ASP A 151 9.91 -3.85 -30.22
N LYS A 152 10.32 -3.18 -31.31
CA LYS A 152 9.40 -2.64 -32.31
C LYS A 152 8.92 -3.79 -33.18
N ASN A 153 7.62 -4.03 -33.20
CA ASN A 153 7.03 -4.78 -34.31
C ASN A 153 7.20 -3.93 -35.58
N ASP A 154 7.96 -4.45 -36.54
CA ASP A 154 7.59 -4.32 -37.95
C ASP A 154 6.41 -5.26 -38.23
#